data_AF-A0AAD8MIP3-F1
#
_entry.id   AF-A0AAD8MIP3-F1
#
_cell.length_a   1.000
_cell.length_b   1.000
_cell.length_c   1.000
_cell.angle_alpha   90.00
_cell.angle_beta   90.00
_cell.angle_gamma   90.00
#
_symmetry.space_group_name_H-M   'P 1'
#
loop_
_entity.id
_entity.type
_entity.pdbx_description
1 polymer ?
#
loop_
_entity_poly.entity_id
_entity_poly.type
_entity_poly.pdbx_seq_one_letter_code
_entity_poly.pdbx_strand_id
1 'polypeptide(L)'
;MSRTSTLFPMMLNCGPEEVSLSDWKILLNYWGDEKVQEIAKRNSEARQKITETHTTGSTSFAQVAHMLRLEKLAKLEKEKQEKLGKMPVNGDGEGDGEGNGEEDPIKVSEADIYLANRKRDKNREYKLPEQVLKMVNDKIVDVKKTLETEDTTEDSEKSVNSEKSAEVSYEDDNDVNTD
;
A
#
# COMPACT_ATOMS: atom_id res chain seq x y z
N MET A 1 18.95 -25.07 36.57
CA MET A 1 18.96 -23.97 37.57
C MET A 1 18.15 -22.81 37.00
N SER A 2 16.85 -22.77 37.28
CA SER A 2 15.93 -21.73 36.78
C SER A 2 16.24 -20.39 37.46
N ARG A 3 16.59 -19.38 36.67
CA ARG A 3 16.86 -18.00 37.12
C ARG A 3 15.60 -17.12 37.06
N THR A 4 14.45 -17.60 37.53
CA THR A 4 13.15 -16.92 37.31
C THR A 4 12.49 -16.34 38.57
N SER A 5 13.18 -16.23 39.71
CA SER A 5 12.50 -15.88 40.97
C SER A 5 13.27 -14.93 41.89
N THR A 6 13.78 -13.82 41.34
CA THR A 6 14.24 -12.69 42.18
C THR A 6 13.84 -11.31 41.64
N LEU A 7 13.43 -11.19 40.36
CA LEU A 7 13.06 -9.91 39.73
C LEU A 7 11.65 -9.42 40.10
N PHE A 8 10.70 -10.34 40.26
CA PHE A 8 9.31 -10.02 40.60
C PHE A 8 9.17 -9.17 41.88
N PRO A 9 9.78 -9.52 43.03
CA PRO A 9 9.65 -8.72 44.24
C PRO A 9 10.32 -7.33 44.14
N MET A 10 11.31 -7.16 43.26
CA MET A 10 11.97 -5.87 43.05
C MET A 10 11.12 -4.92 42.19
N MET A 11 10.39 -5.45 41.20
CA MET A 11 9.50 -4.66 40.33
C MET A 11 8.23 -4.16 41.03
N LEU A 12 7.74 -4.89 42.04
CA LEU A 12 6.56 -4.49 42.82
C LEU A 12 6.72 -3.13 43.53
N ASN A 13 7.94 -2.75 43.90
CA ASN A 13 8.23 -1.49 44.59
C ASN A 13 8.68 -0.35 43.65
N CYS A 14 8.78 -0.62 42.35
CA CYS A 14 9.27 0.34 41.33
C CYS A 14 8.17 0.73 40.32
N GLY A 15 6.90 0.61 40.71
CA GLY A 15 5.77 0.99 39.85
C GLY A 15 5.63 2.51 39.69
N PRO A 16 5.05 2.99 38.57
CA PRO A 16 4.75 4.41 38.38
C PRO A 16 3.71 4.90 39.38
N GLU A 17 3.86 6.11 39.91
CA GLU A 17 2.97 6.71 40.93
C GLU A 17 1.53 6.90 40.43
N GLU A 18 1.35 6.99 39.11
CA GLU A 18 0.05 7.16 38.44
C GLU A 18 -0.80 5.88 38.41
N VAL A 19 -0.19 4.70 38.57
CA VAL A 19 -0.88 3.41 38.48
C VAL A 19 -1.09 2.84 39.87
N SER A 20 -2.32 2.43 40.17
CA SER A 20 -2.61 1.82 41.46
C SER A 20 -1.77 0.56 41.68
N LEU A 21 -1.37 0.28 42.92
CA LEU A 21 -0.60 -0.92 43.24
C LEU A 21 -1.33 -2.22 42.85
N SER A 22 -2.66 -2.18 42.79
CA SER A 22 -3.48 -3.30 42.34
C SER A 22 -3.30 -3.53 40.84
N ASP A 23 -3.43 -2.48 40.04
CA ASP A 23 -3.31 -2.57 38.58
C ASP A 23 -1.87 -2.91 38.18
N TRP A 24 -0.88 -2.37 38.90
CA TRP A 24 0.52 -2.69 38.69
C TRP A 24 0.80 -4.18 38.88
N LYS A 25 0.24 -4.81 39.93
CA LYS A 25 0.37 -6.26 40.16
C LYS A 25 -0.27 -7.07 39.05
N ILE A 26 -1.43 -6.65 38.55
CA ILE A 26 -2.11 -7.31 37.43
C ILE A 26 -1.25 -7.25 36.18
N LEU A 27 -0.64 -6.10 35.88
CA LEU A 27 0.26 -5.92 34.74
C LEU A 27 1.52 -6.78 34.85
N LEU A 28 2.14 -6.84 36.04
CA LEU A 28 3.30 -7.70 36.27
C LEU A 28 2.97 -9.17 36.07
N ASN A 29 1.80 -9.62 36.54
CA ASN A 29 1.34 -10.99 36.32
C ASN A 29 1.09 -11.25 34.82
N TYR A 30 0.47 -10.30 34.12
CA TYR A 30 0.22 -10.40 32.68
C TYR A 30 1.51 -10.49 31.86
N TRP A 31 2.52 -9.66 32.16
CA TRP A 31 3.82 -9.74 31.48
C TRP A 31 4.68 -10.92 31.93
N GLY A 32 4.44 -11.43 33.14
CA GLY A 32 5.06 -12.64 33.68
C GLY A 32 4.48 -13.93 33.10
N ASP A 33 3.31 -13.88 32.45
CA ASP A 33 2.68 -15.05 31.83
C ASP A 33 3.51 -15.56 30.64
N GLU A 34 3.85 -16.84 30.68
CA GLU A 34 4.68 -17.51 29.67
C GLU A 34 4.04 -17.42 28.28
N LYS A 35 2.71 -17.54 28.20
CA LYS A 35 1.98 -17.43 26.92
C LYS A 35 2.14 -16.04 26.30
N VAL A 36 2.06 -15.00 27.13
CA VAL A 36 2.21 -13.61 26.68
C VAL A 36 3.64 -13.35 26.21
N GLN A 37 4.63 -13.88 26.94
CA GLN A 37 6.04 -13.77 26.55
C GLN A 37 6.35 -14.47 25.22
N GLU A 38 5.78 -15.65 24.98
CA GLU A 38 5.94 -16.36 23.71
C GLU A 38 5.34 -15.59 22.54
N ILE A 39 4.13 -15.04 22.70
CA ILE A 39 3.49 -14.19 21.69
C ILE A 39 4.35 -12.95 21.43
N ALA A 40 4.86 -12.30 22.48
CA ALA A 40 5.72 -11.13 22.36
C ALA A 40 7.01 -11.46 21.60
N LYS A 41 7.64 -12.61 21.89
CA LYS A 41 8.84 -13.09 21.19
C LYS A 41 8.55 -13.35 19.71
N ARG A 42 7.47 -14.08 19.40
CA ARG A 42 7.03 -14.35 18.02
C ARG A 42 6.77 -13.05 17.25
N ASN A 43 6.10 -12.08 17.88
CA ASN A 43 5.82 -10.78 17.28
C ASN A 43 7.09 -9.97 17.02
N SER A 44 8.06 -10.03 17.94
CA SER A 44 9.36 -9.38 17.78
C SER A 44 10.13 -9.99 16.61
N GLU A 45 10.23 -11.32 16.55
CA GLU A 45 10.88 -12.03 15.45
C GLU A 45 10.20 -11.78 14.10
N ALA A 46 8.86 -11.73 14.07
CA ALA A 46 8.11 -11.40 12.87
C ALA A 46 8.42 -9.98 12.39
N ARG A 47 8.42 -8.99 13.29
CA ARG A 47 8.76 -7.59 12.97
C ARG A 47 10.19 -7.43 12.49
N GLN A 48 11.13 -8.19 13.03
CA GLN A 48 12.53 -8.20 12.56
C GLN A 48 12.66 -8.72 11.12
N LYS A 49 11.77 -9.63 10.68
CA LYS A 49 11.77 -10.17 9.31
C LYS A 49 11.15 -9.22 8.28
N ILE A 50 10.42 -8.19 8.72
CA ILE A 50 9.85 -7.18 7.82
C ILE A 50 11.01 -6.33 7.27
N THR A 51 11.50 -6.76 6.10
CA THR A 51 12.51 -6.05 5.31
C THR A 51 11.89 -5.11 4.29
N GLU A 52 10.56 -5.00 4.26
CA GLU A 52 9.84 -4.05 3.45
C GLU A 52 10.24 -2.63 3.86
N THR A 53 11.19 -2.09 3.12
CA THR A 53 11.49 -0.66 3.12
C THR A 53 10.22 0.04 2.66
N HIS A 54 9.68 0.93 3.50
CA HIS A 54 8.59 1.82 3.09
C HIS A 54 8.93 2.44 1.73
N THR A 55 8.22 1.99 0.69
CA THR A 55 8.40 2.44 -0.69
C THR A 55 7.86 3.86 -0.88
N THR A 56 7.17 4.38 0.13
CA THR A 56 6.57 5.70 0.18
C THR A 56 7.56 6.78 0.58
N GLY A 57 7.39 7.94 -0.03
CA GLY A 57 8.15 9.16 0.22
C GLY A 57 7.99 9.70 1.64
N SER A 58 8.67 10.81 1.91
CA SER A 58 8.36 11.66 3.09
C SER A 58 7.01 12.37 2.93
N THR A 59 6.47 12.39 1.72
CA THR A 59 5.19 12.99 1.36
C THR A 59 4.06 11.97 1.49
N SER A 60 2.92 12.41 2.02
CA SER A 60 1.71 11.57 2.05
C SER A 60 1.10 11.45 0.66
N PHE A 61 0.34 10.37 0.41
CA PHE A 61 -0.38 10.19 -0.85
C PHE A 61 -1.40 11.31 -1.11
N ALA A 62 -2.04 11.85 -0.06
CA ALA A 62 -2.95 12.98 -0.17
C ALA A 62 -2.24 14.26 -0.65
N GLN A 63 -1.04 14.53 -0.13
CA GLN A 63 -0.22 15.67 -0.58
C GLN A 63 0.20 15.49 -2.04
N VAL A 64 0.65 14.29 -2.42
CA VAL A 64 1.03 13.98 -3.81
C VAL A 64 -0.16 14.12 -4.76
N ALA A 65 -1.33 13.60 -4.37
CA ALA A 65 -2.57 13.75 -5.13
C ALA A 65 -2.95 15.22 -5.34
N HIS A 66 -2.85 16.03 -4.28
CA HIS A 66 -3.12 17.46 -4.36
C HIS A 66 -2.14 18.17 -5.30
N MET A 67 -0.84 17.89 -5.22
CA MET A 67 0.18 18.45 -6.11
C MET A 67 -0.06 18.08 -7.58
N LEU A 68 -0.37 16.82 -7.86
CA LEU A 68 -0.67 16.35 -9.22
C LEU A 68 -1.94 17.02 -9.79
N ARG A 69 -2.93 17.29 -8.94
CA ARG A 69 -4.15 18.00 -9.34
C ARG A 69 -3.85 19.45 -9.73
N LEU A 70 -3.03 20.14 -8.95
CA LEU A 70 -2.57 21.50 -9.26
C LEU A 70 -1.74 21.55 -10.56
N GLU A 71 -0.87 20.57 -10.78
CA GLU A 71 -0.07 20.52 -12.03
C GLU A 71 -0.96 20.31 -13.25
N LYS A 72 -1.98 19.44 -13.17
CA LYS A 72 -2.96 19.25 -14.24
C LYS A 72 -3.75 20.52 -14.52
N LEU A 73 -4.19 21.24 -13.49
CA LEU A 73 -4.87 22.53 -13.63
C LEU A 73 -4.01 23.54 -14.40
N ALA A 74 -2.75 23.69 -13.99
CA ALA A 74 -1.83 24.64 -14.63
C ALA A 74 -1.56 24.28 -16.12
N LYS A 75 -1.55 22.99 -16.48
CA LYS A 75 -1.42 22.57 -17.89
C LYS A 75 -2.66 22.93 -18.70
N LEU A 76 -3.84 22.66 -18.17
CA LEU A 76 -5.11 23.00 -18.82
C LEU A 76 -5.24 24.51 -19.05
N GLU A 77 -4.83 25.32 -18.08
CA GLU A 77 -4.87 26.79 -18.20
C GLU A 77 -3.95 27.29 -19.32
N LYS A 78 -2.72 26.76 -19.42
CA LYS A 78 -1.79 27.09 -20.51
C LYS A 78 -2.34 26.69 -21.88
N GLU A 79 -2.95 25.51 -22.00
CA GLU A 79 -3.57 25.07 -23.24
C GLU A 79 -4.77 25.93 -23.65
N LYS A 80 -5.59 26.37 -22.68
CA LYS A 80 -6.69 27.32 -22.91
C LYS A 80 -6.13 28.65 -23.46
N GLN A 81 -5.09 29.20 -22.84
CA GLN A 81 -4.44 30.45 -23.27
C GLN A 81 -3.80 30.35 -24.66
N GLU A 82 -3.13 29.23 -24.99
CA GLU A 82 -2.51 29.05 -26.30
C GLU A 82 -3.56 28.92 -27.43
N LYS A 83 -4.70 28.28 -27.16
CA LYS A 83 -5.81 28.18 -28.13
C LYS A 83 -6.48 29.53 -28.39
N LEU A 84 -6.61 30.38 -27.37
CA LEU A 84 -7.14 31.75 -27.51
C LEU A 84 -6.21 32.68 -28.31
N GLY A 85 -4.89 32.44 -28.30
CA GLY A 85 -3.92 33.24 -29.06
C GLY A 85 -3.87 32.99 -30.58
N LYS A 86 -4.63 32.02 -31.11
CA LYS A 86 -4.60 31.63 -32.55
C LYS A 86 -5.88 31.96 -33.33
N MET A 87 -6.82 32.71 -32.77
CA MET A 87 -7.99 33.18 -33.54
C MET A 87 -7.64 34.44 -34.35
N PRO A 88 -7.86 34.47 -35.67
CA PRO A 88 -7.76 35.70 -36.44
C PRO A 88 -8.87 36.67 -36.00
N VAL A 89 -8.49 37.90 -35.64
CA VAL A 89 -9.41 39.00 -35.34
C VAL A 89 -10.18 39.33 -36.61
N ASN A 90 -11.46 38.97 -36.65
CA ASN A 90 -12.47 39.59 -37.50
C ASN A 90 -13.83 39.54 -36.79
N GLY A 91 -14.32 40.74 -36.43
CA GLY A 91 -15.72 41.15 -36.53
C GLY A 91 -16.77 40.49 -35.64
N ASP A 92 -17.17 41.23 -34.61
CA ASP A 92 -18.56 41.49 -34.19
C ASP A 92 -19.45 40.29 -33.83
N GLY A 93 -19.61 40.03 -32.52
CA GLY A 93 -20.64 39.15 -32.00
C GLY A 93 -20.70 39.17 -30.47
N GLU A 94 -21.64 39.94 -29.93
CA GLU A 94 -22.12 39.83 -28.55
C GLU A 94 -22.57 38.39 -28.28
N GLY A 95 -22.15 37.83 -27.15
CA GLY A 95 -22.34 36.43 -26.81
C GLY A 95 -22.20 36.22 -25.31
N ASP A 96 -23.23 36.61 -24.60
CA ASP A 96 -23.53 36.31 -23.21
C ASP A 96 -23.67 34.78 -23.04
N GLY A 97 -22.76 34.19 -22.25
CA GLY A 97 -22.71 32.76 -22.01
C GLY A 97 -22.02 32.43 -20.71
N GLU A 98 -22.68 32.73 -19.58
CA GLU A 98 -22.33 32.22 -18.26
C GLU A 98 -22.56 30.70 -18.22
N GLY A 99 -21.56 29.93 -18.63
CA GLY A 99 -21.51 28.49 -18.39
C GLY A 99 -20.94 28.20 -17.01
N ASN A 100 -21.80 28.11 -15.99
CA ASN A 100 -21.49 27.45 -14.72
C ASN A 100 -21.33 25.93 -14.97
N GLY A 101 -20.21 25.55 -15.59
CA GLY A 101 -19.76 24.16 -15.60
C GLY A 101 -19.06 23.90 -14.28
N GLU A 102 -19.74 23.25 -13.35
CA GLU A 102 -19.11 22.64 -12.18
C GLU A 102 -18.09 21.61 -12.71
N GLU A 103 -16.84 22.04 -12.90
CA GLU A 103 -15.77 21.19 -13.42
C GLU A 103 -15.57 20.04 -12.43
N ASP A 104 -15.92 18.82 -12.84
CA ASP A 104 -15.71 17.59 -12.06
C ASP A 104 -14.29 17.61 -11.46
N PRO A 105 -14.14 17.28 -10.16
CA PRO A 105 -12.87 17.44 -9.47
C PRO A 105 -11.80 16.60 -10.17
N ILE A 106 -10.85 17.26 -10.85
CA ILE A 106 -9.84 16.64 -11.72
C ILE A 106 -9.35 15.32 -11.17
N LYS A 107 -9.70 14.22 -11.84
CA LYS A 107 -9.37 12.89 -11.36
C LYS A 107 -7.88 12.64 -11.59
N VAL A 108 -7.16 12.43 -10.50
CA VAL A 108 -5.76 11.95 -10.52
C VAL A 108 -5.83 10.44 -10.34
N SER A 109 -5.13 9.69 -11.19
CA SER A 109 -5.15 8.23 -11.07
C SER A 109 -4.33 7.82 -9.85
N GLU A 110 -4.76 6.76 -9.18
CA GLU A 110 -4.06 6.21 -8.01
C GLU A 110 -2.68 5.66 -8.39
N ALA A 111 -2.53 5.18 -9.64
CA ALA A 111 -1.26 4.77 -10.21
C ALA A 111 -0.26 5.94 -10.30
N ASP A 112 -0.70 7.13 -10.73
CA ASP A 112 0.15 8.32 -10.79
C ASP A 112 0.61 8.76 -9.40
N ILE A 113 -0.32 8.72 -8.43
CA ILE A 113 -0.05 9.04 -7.04
C ILE A 113 0.99 8.08 -6.46
N TYR A 114 0.86 6.78 -6.76
CA TYR A 114 1.78 5.74 -6.32
C TYR A 114 3.18 5.91 -6.94
N LEU A 115 3.27 6.19 -8.24
CA LEU A 115 4.55 6.41 -8.93
C LEU A 115 5.25 7.66 -8.43
N ALA A 116 4.52 8.75 -8.22
CA ALA A 116 5.07 10.02 -7.75
C ALA A 116 5.52 9.95 -6.28
N ASN A 117 4.82 9.19 -5.43
CA ASN A 117 5.22 9.04 -4.03
C ASN A 117 6.33 7.99 -3.83
N ARG A 118 6.83 7.36 -4.89
CA ARG A 118 7.76 6.24 -4.77
C ARG A 118 9.20 6.73 -4.65
N LYS A 119 9.89 6.36 -3.56
CA LYS A 119 11.35 6.56 -3.38
C LYS A 119 12.19 5.50 -4.13
N ARG A 120 11.91 5.26 -5.40
CA ARG A 120 12.81 4.42 -6.21
C ARG A 120 13.87 5.28 -6.88
N ASP A 121 15.12 4.88 -6.72
CA ASP A 121 16.21 5.40 -7.54
C ASP A 121 15.91 5.04 -9.01
N LYS A 122 15.90 6.05 -9.87
CA LYS A 122 15.62 5.90 -11.31
C LYS A 122 16.65 5.00 -12.00
N ASN A 123 17.83 4.88 -11.40
CA ASN A 123 18.95 4.08 -11.91
C ASN A 123 18.99 2.66 -11.33
N ARG A 124 18.02 2.27 -10.49
CA ARG A 124 17.99 0.93 -9.89
C ARG A 124 17.49 -0.08 -10.92
N GLU A 125 18.42 -0.81 -11.52
CA GLU A 125 18.12 -1.96 -12.36
C GLU A 125 17.74 -3.17 -11.50
N TYR A 126 16.56 -3.74 -11.73
CA TYR A 126 16.17 -5.00 -11.11
C TYR A 126 16.85 -6.14 -11.86
N LYS A 127 17.83 -6.78 -11.23
CA LYS A 127 18.36 -8.06 -11.68
C LYS A 127 17.34 -9.15 -11.35
N LEU A 128 16.33 -9.29 -12.21
CA LEU A 128 15.44 -10.44 -12.18
C LEU A 128 16.25 -11.68 -12.57
N PRO A 129 16.08 -12.82 -11.89
CA PRO A 129 16.65 -14.08 -12.35
C PRO A 129 16.25 -14.33 -13.81
N GLU A 130 17.16 -14.82 -14.64
CA GLU A 130 16.91 -15.04 -16.08
C GLU A 130 15.63 -15.84 -16.35
N GLN A 131 15.34 -16.83 -15.50
CA GLN A 131 14.13 -17.64 -15.57
C GLN A 131 12.85 -16.78 -15.45
N VAL A 132 12.82 -15.85 -14.51
CA VAL A 132 11.67 -14.95 -14.28
C VAL A 132 11.54 -13.97 -15.44
N LEU A 133 12.67 -13.45 -15.94
CA LEU A 133 12.68 -12.52 -17.07
C LEU A 133 12.10 -13.18 -18.34
N LYS A 134 12.46 -14.45 -18.58
CA LYS A 134 11.91 -15.26 -19.67
C LYS A 134 10.39 -15.44 -19.53
N MET A 135 9.92 -15.84 -18.35
CA MET A 135 8.48 -16.02 -18.09
C MET A 135 7.68 -14.72 -18.29
N VAL A 136 8.22 -13.58 -17.86
CA VAL A 136 7.55 -12.28 -18.05
C VAL A 136 7.45 -11.92 -19.53
N ASN A 137 8.53 -12.12 -20.29
CA ASN A 137 8.52 -11.84 -21.73
C ASN A 137 7.56 -12.75 -22.48
N ASP A 138 7.50 -14.04 -22.13
CA ASP A 138 6.55 -15.00 -22.72
C ASP A 138 5.10 -14.54 -22.46
N LYS A 139 4.77 -14.15 -21.21
CA LYS A 139 3.45 -13.61 -20.87
C LYS A 139 3.12 -12.32 -21.61
N ILE A 140 4.09 -11.43 -21.82
CA ILE A 140 3.89 -10.19 -22.60
C ILE A 140 3.55 -10.52 -24.06
N VAL A 141 4.20 -11.54 -24.64
CA VAL A 141 3.91 -12.00 -26.00
C VAL A 141 2.49 -12.57 -26.08
N ASP A 142 2.09 -13.38 -25.11
CA ASP A 142 0.73 -13.96 -25.06
C ASP A 142 -0.35 -12.88 -24.91
N VAL A 143 -0.11 -11.87 -24.06
CA VAL A 143 -1.03 -10.73 -23.91
C VAL A 143 -1.09 -9.88 -25.18
N LYS A 144 0.04 -9.65 -25.86
CA LYS A 144 0.03 -8.93 -27.14
C LYS A 144 -0.73 -9.69 -28.21
N LYS A 145 -0.53 -11.00 -28.29
CA LYS A 145 -1.21 -11.87 -29.24
C LYS A 145 -2.72 -11.88 -29.01
N THR A 146 -3.15 -11.96 -27.75
CA THR A 146 -4.59 -11.89 -27.40
C THR A 146 -5.19 -10.54 -27.78
N LEU A 147 -4.51 -9.43 -27.47
CA LEU A 147 -4.94 -8.08 -27.87
C LEU A 147 -4.98 -7.87 -29.39
N GLU A 148 -4.13 -8.54 -30.17
CA GLU A 148 -4.14 -8.49 -31.64
C GLU A 148 -5.26 -9.34 -32.25
N THR A 149 -5.75 -10.36 -31.52
CA THR A 149 -6.82 -11.26 -32.00
C THR A 149 -8.22 -10.87 -31.52
N GLU A 150 -8.33 -10.02 -30.50
CA GLU A 150 -9.60 -9.58 -29.90
C GLU A 150 -10.19 -8.35 -30.62
N ASP A 151 -10.48 -8.51 -31.91
CA ASP A 151 -11.56 -7.76 -32.60
C ASP A 151 -12.85 -8.62 -32.68
N THR A 152 -12.87 -9.80 -32.05
CA THR A 152 -14.08 -10.61 -31.88
C THR A 152 -14.36 -10.82 -30.40
N THR A 153 -15.46 -10.19 -30.00
CA THR A 153 -16.19 -10.26 -28.74
C THR A 153 -16.28 -11.67 -28.14
N GLU A 154 -16.28 -11.70 -26.80
CA GLU A 154 -16.64 -12.83 -25.91
C GLU A 154 -15.46 -13.76 -25.56
N ASP A 155 -14.64 -13.39 -24.55
CA ASP A 155 -14.04 -14.33 -23.55
C ASP A 155 -12.94 -13.71 -22.65
N SER A 156 -12.94 -12.39 -22.44
CA SER A 156 -11.88 -11.70 -21.68
C SER A 156 -11.90 -11.89 -20.15
N GLU A 157 -12.72 -12.80 -19.60
CA GLU A 157 -12.82 -13.00 -18.14
C GLU A 157 -11.98 -14.18 -17.59
N LYS A 158 -11.30 -14.96 -18.43
CA LYS A 158 -10.68 -16.23 -17.96
C LYS A 158 -9.19 -16.18 -17.62
N SER A 159 -8.45 -15.15 -18.03
CA SER A 159 -6.97 -15.18 -17.97
C SER A 159 -6.33 -14.55 -16.71
N VAL A 160 -7.10 -13.91 -15.82
CA VAL A 160 -6.53 -13.18 -14.66
C VAL A 160 -6.55 -14.00 -13.34
N ASN A 161 -7.27 -15.12 -13.27
CA ASN A 161 -7.54 -15.81 -11.99
C ASN A 161 -7.09 -17.29 -11.89
N SER A 162 -6.13 -17.76 -12.69
CA SER A 162 -5.53 -19.08 -12.43
C SER A 162 -4.25 -18.96 -11.60
N GLU A 163 -4.42 -18.84 -10.28
CA GLU A 163 -3.56 -19.42 -9.22
C GLU A 163 -4.02 -18.93 -7.84
N LYS A 164 -5.23 -19.35 -7.46
CA LYS A 164 -5.62 -19.47 -6.04
C LYS A 164 -6.16 -20.86 -5.79
N SER A 165 -5.26 -21.76 -5.41
CA SER A 165 -5.55 -22.92 -4.55
C SER A 165 -4.27 -23.70 -4.28
N ALA A 166 -3.35 -23.11 -3.52
CA ALA A 166 -2.52 -23.89 -2.63
C ALA A 166 -3.27 -23.92 -1.29
N GLU A 167 -4.08 -24.96 -1.07
CA GLU A 167 -4.61 -25.29 0.25
C GLU A 167 -3.41 -25.59 1.16
N VAL A 168 -3.08 -24.64 2.03
CA VAL A 168 -2.24 -24.94 3.20
C VAL A 168 -3.18 -25.56 4.23
N SER A 169 -3.17 -26.89 4.30
CA SER A 169 -3.80 -27.64 5.38
C SER A 169 -3.09 -27.30 6.70
N TYR A 170 -3.80 -26.63 7.61
CA TYR A 170 -3.40 -26.59 9.01
C TYR A 170 -3.94 -27.86 9.66
N GLU A 171 -3.04 -28.75 10.07
CA GLU A 171 -3.38 -29.82 11.01
C GLU A 171 -3.67 -29.16 12.36
N ASP A 172 -4.95 -29.16 12.75
CA ASP A 172 -5.41 -28.80 14.10
C ASP A 172 -5.08 -29.97 15.04
N ASP A 173 -3.90 -29.95 15.67
CA ASP A 173 -3.61 -30.77 16.84
C ASP A 173 -4.31 -30.17 18.08
N ASN A 174 -5.64 -30.28 18.13
CA ASN A 174 -6.41 -30.10 19.35
C ASN A 174 -6.57 -31.46 20.06
N ASP A 175 -5.53 -31.84 20.79
CA ASP A 175 -5.60 -32.94 21.75
C ASP A 175 -6.34 -32.44 23.00
N VAL A 176 -7.67 -32.50 22.96
CA VAL A 176 -8.55 -32.31 24.11
C VAL A 176 -8.46 -33.59 24.96
N ASN A 177 -7.56 -33.56 25.94
CA ASN A 177 -7.52 -34.58 26.98
C ASN A 177 -8.52 -34.21 28.07
N THR A 178 -9.70 -34.84 28.03
CA THR A 178 -10.67 -34.83 29.13
C THR A 178 -10.38 -35.97 30.08
N ASP A 179 -9.98 -35.63 31.31
CA ASP A 179 -10.17 -36.44 32.52
C ASP A 179 -11.28 -35.77 33.37
#